data_AF-A0A259I9Q8-F1
#
_entry.id   AF-A0A259I9Q8-F1
#
_cell.length_a   1.000
_cell.length_b   1.000
_cell.length_c   1.000
_cell.angle_alpha   90.00
_cell.angle_beta   90.00
_cell.angle_gamma   90.00
#
_symmetry.space_group_name_H-M   'P 1'
#
loop_
_entity.id
_entity.type
_entity.pdbx_description
1 polymer ?
#
loop_
_entity_poly.entity_id
_entity_poly.type
_entity_poly.pdbx_seq_one_letter_code
_entity_poly.pdbx_strand_id
1 'polypeptide(L)'
;MNPLPPLVIKLAYAGLIPFVVLALIVQLAPTPLNYLGAESLAGYGAVITAFMGALHWGANLHTLGKNPPGDRWEDRNAWIWGVIP
;
A
#
# COMPACT_ATOMS: atom_id res chain seq x y z
N MET A 1 -15.04 9.92 -15.37
CA MET A 1 -14.07 9.71 -14.26
C MET A 1 -13.74 11.09 -13.71
N ASN A 2 -14.06 11.36 -12.44
CA ASN A 2 -13.67 12.63 -11.83
C ASN A 2 -12.14 12.65 -11.69
N PRO A 3 -11.45 13.70 -12.16
CA PRO A 3 -10.00 13.79 -12.00
C PRO A 3 -9.65 13.79 -10.51
N LEU A 4 -8.64 13.02 -10.13
CA LEU A 4 -8.17 13.01 -8.74
C LEU A 4 -7.72 14.41 -8.35
N PRO A 5 -8.05 14.88 -7.13
CA PRO A 5 -7.60 16.18 -6.66
C PRO A 5 -6.07 16.28 -6.79
N PRO A 6 -5.52 17.39 -7.30
CA PRO A 6 -4.07 17.55 -7.50
C PRO A 6 -3.25 17.29 -6.22
N LEU A 7 -3.83 17.56 -5.06
CA LEU A 7 -3.22 17.28 -3.76
C LEU A 7 -2.96 15.78 -3.54
N VAL A 8 -3.91 14.92 -3.92
CA VAL A 8 -3.79 13.46 -3.78
C VAL A 8 -2.63 12.94 -4.63
N ILE A 9 -2.50 13.45 -5.85
CA ILE A 9 -1.40 13.09 -6.76
C ILE A 9 -0.06 13.54 -6.17
N LYS A 10 0.02 14.78 -5.65
CA LYS A 10 1.24 15.30 -5.01
C LYS A 10 1.64 14.46 -3.79
N LEU A 11 0.68 14.07 -2.95
CA LEU A 11 0.95 13.23 -1.78
C LEU A 11 1.42 11.82 -2.18
N ALA A 12 0.82 11.23 -3.22
CA ALA A 12 1.25 9.94 -3.74
C ALA A 12 2.71 9.98 -4.23
N TYR A 13 3.08 11.01 -5.01
CA TYR A 13 4.46 11.18 -5.45
C TYR A 13 5.42 11.52 -4.30
N ALA A 14 4.97 12.29 -3.30
CA ALA A 14 5.79 12.58 -2.11
C ALA A 14 6.13 11.31 -1.33
N GLY A 15 5.19 10.35 -1.24
CA GLY A 15 5.44 9.02 -0.65
C GLY A 15 6.43 8.16 -1.45
N LEU A 16 6.59 8.40 -2.75
CA LEU A 16 7.58 7.67 -3.56
C LEU A 16 9.02 8.09 -3.27
N ILE A 17 9.22 9.33 -2.81
CA ILE A 17 10.55 9.90 -2.50
C ILE A 17 11.35 9.03 -1.53
N PRO A 18 10.87 8.68 -0.33
CA PRO A 18 11.63 7.86 0.62
C PRO A 18 11.96 6.47 0.04
N PHE A 19 11.05 5.85 -0.72
CA PHE A 19 11.33 4.56 -1.35
C PHE A 19 12.51 4.64 -2.33
N VAL A 20 12.49 5.62 -3.24
CA VAL A 20 13.55 5.80 -4.24
C VAL A 20 14.88 6.16 -3.58
N VAL A 21 14.86 7.08 -2.61
CA VAL A 21 16.07 7.48 -1.89
C VAL A 21 16.69 6.31 -1.14
N LEU A 22 15.89 5.53 -0.42
CA LEU A 22 16.37 4.35 0.30
C LEU A 22 16.88 3.26 -0.64
N ALA A 23 16.20 3.02 -1.77
CA ALA A 23 16.66 2.08 -2.79
C ALA A 23 18.03 2.48 -3.39
N LEU A 24 18.24 3.78 -3.62
CA LEU A 24 19.53 4.31 -4.07
C LEU A 24 20.61 4.16 -2.99
N ILE A 25 20.28 4.40 -1.72
CA ILE A 25 21.21 4.18 -0.59
C ILE A 25 21.62 2.71 -0.50
N VAL A 26 20.69 1.77 -0.65
CA VAL A 26 21.00 0.33 -0.66
C VAL A 26 21.98 -0.03 -1.77
N GLN A 27 21.78 0.50 -2.97
CA GLN A 27 22.57 0.15 -4.15
C GLN A 27 23.93 0.86 -4.23
N LEU A 28 24.03 2.09 -3.72
CA LEU A 28 25.19 2.96 -3.96
C LEU A 28 26.02 3.24 -2.70
N ALA A 29 25.46 3.08 -1.50
CA ALA A 29 26.17 3.42 -0.28
C ALA A 29 27.12 2.29 0.16
N PRO A 30 28.29 2.62 0.73
CA PRO A 30 29.19 1.65 1.32
C PRO A 30 28.65 1.10 2.63
N THR A 31 29.16 -0.06 3.03
CA THR A 31 28.89 -0.67 4.33
C THR A 31 29.32 0.25 5.47
N PRO A 32 28.48 0.50 6.51
CA PRO A 32 27.23 -0.19 6.86
C PRO A 32 25.94 0.54 6.42
N LEU A 33 26.04 1.66 5.70
CA LEU A 33 24.89 2.48 5.34
C LEU A 33 23.91 1.77 4.39
N ASN A 34 24.42 0.86 3.55
CA ASN A 34 23.59 -0.02 2.73
C ASN A 34 22.64 -0.90 3.57
N TYR A 35 23.10 -1.46 4.69
CA TYR A 35 22.28 -2.28 5.60
C TYR A 35 21.22 -1.43 6.29
N LEU A 36 21.60 -0.25 6.78
CA LEU A 36 20.64 0.68 7.38
C LEU A 36 19.58 1.13 6.35
N GLY A 37 19.99 1.35 5.10
CA GLY A 37 19.09 1.64 3.99
C GLY A 37 18.14 0.48 3.70
N ALA A 38 18.61 -0.77 3.75
CA ALA A 38 17.82 -1.96 3.47
C ALA A 38 16.78 -2.22 4.56
N GLU A 39 17.17 -2.12 5.83
CA GLU A 39 16.26 -2.20 6.98
C GLU A 39 15.18 -1.10 6.90
N SER A 40 15.60 0.13 6.62
CA SER A 40 14.67 1.26 6.48
C SER A 40 13.72 1.08 5.28
N LEU A 41 14.21 0.55 4.15
CA LEU A 41 13.41 0.27 2.97
C LEU A 41 12.38 -0.83 3.23
N ALA A 42 12.79 -1.90 3.93
CA ALA A 42 11.91 -2.98 4.34
C ALA A 42 10.83 -2.48 5.31
N GLY A 43 11.22 -1.68 6.31
CA GLY A 43 10.29 -1.05 7.25
C GLY A 43 9.28 -0.13 6.55
N TYR A 44 9.75 0.67 5.59
CA TYR A 44 8.87 1.54 4.81
C TYR A 44 7.89 0.73 3.93
N GLY A 45 8.37 -0.32 3.27
CA GLY A 45 7.53 -1.24 2.51
C GLY A 45 6.48 -1.96 3.36
N ALA A 46 6.83 -2.36 4.59
CA ALA A 46 5.91 -2.95 5.54
C ALA A 46 4.78 -1.97 5.92
N VAL A 47 5.10 -0.69 6.15
CA VAL A 47 4.10 0.36 6.43
C VAL A 47 3.14 0.54 5.26
N ILE A 48 3.65 0.63 4.02
CA ILE A 48 2.79 0.74 2.82
C ILE A 48 1.86 -0.47 2.71
N THR A 49 2.39 -1.67 2.91
CA THR A 49 1.60 -2.91 2.79
C THR A 49 0.54 -3.02 3.88
N ALA A 50 0.86 -2.62 5.12
CA ALA A 50 -0.09 -2.54 6.22
C ALA A 50 -1.21 -1.53 5.93
N PHE A 51 -0.87 -0.35 5.39
CA PHE A 51 -1.85 0.65 4.99
C PHE A 51 -2.75 0.15 3.84
N MET A 52 -2.17 -0.48 2.82
CA MET A 52 -2.92 -1.10 1.72
C MET A 52 -3.89 -2.18 2.23
N GLY A 53 -3.42 -3.02 3.15
CA GLY A 53 -4.26 -4.01 3.83
C GLY A 53 -5.40 -3.36 4.61
N ALA A 54 -5.13 -2.30 5.38
CA ALA A 54 -6.14 -1.57 6.13
C ALA A 54 -7.20 -0.92 5.22
N LEU A 55 -6.79 -0.36 4.06
CA LEU A 55 -7.74 0.17 3.07
C LEU A 55 -8.59 -0.94 2.44
N HIS A 56 -7.97 -2.08 2.10
CA HIS A 56 -8.67 -3.24 1.53
C HIS A 56 -9.72 -3.79 2.50
N TRP A 57 -9.33 -4.04 3.75
CA TRP A 57 -10.26 -4.51 4.78
C TRP A 57 -11.28 -3.44 5.18
N GLY A 58 -10.89 -2.17 5.27
CA GLY A 58 -11.80 -1.07 5.59
C GLY A 58 -12.90 -0.88 4.54
N ALA A 59 -12.58 -1.00 3.25
CA ALA A 59 -13.57 -0.97 2.17
C ALA A 59 -14.54 -2.16 2.26
N ASN A 60 -14.02 -3.38 2.48
CA ASN A 60 -14.85 -4.57 2.68
C ASN A 60 -15.75 -4.45 3.92
N LEU A 61 -15.22 -4.01 5.06
CA LEU A 61 -16.02 -3.80 6.28
C LEU A 61 -17.13 -2.76 6.08
N HIS A 62 -16.91 -1.75 5.25
CA HIS A 62 -17.93 -0.75 4.93
C HIS A 62 -19.07 -1.29 4.04
N THR A 63 -18.82 -2.38 3.30
CA THR A 63 -19.83 -3.06 2.47
C THR A 63 -20.48 -4.25 3.19
N LEU A 64 -19.85 -4.81 4.24
CA LEU A 64 -20.44 -5.86 5.08
C LEU A 64 -21.81 -5.43 5.66
N GLY A 65 -22.84 -6.24 5.40
CA GLY A 65 -24.21 -6.02 5.89
C GLY A 65 -25.08 -5.15 4.98
N LYS A 66 -24.53 -4.59 3.89
CA LYS A 66 -25.33 -4.00 2.80
C LYS A 66 -25.61 -5.10 1.78
N ASN A 67 -26.84 -5.21 1.28
CA ASN A 67 -27.17 -6.18 0.22
C ASN A 67 -26.28 -5.87 -1.00
N PRO A 68 -25.42 -6.80 -1.45
CA PRO A 68 -24.53 -6.53 -2.58
C PRO A 68 -25.40 -6.30 -3.82
N PRO A 69 -25.18 -5.24 -4.60
CA PRO A 69 -25.89 -5.04 -5.85
C PRO A 69 -25.34 -6.00 -6.91
N GLY A 70 -25.53 -7.32 -6.79
CA GLY A 70 -25.21 -8.32 -7.83
C GLY A 70 -23.78 -8.36 -8.39
N ASP A 71 -22.89 -7.54 -7.85
CA ASP A 71 -21.63 -7.15 -8.46
C ASP A 71 -20.52 -8.10 -7.99
N ARG A 72 -20.42 -9.21 -8.74
CA ARG A 72 -19.48 -10.34 -8.60
C ARG A 72 -17.99 -9.97 -8.42
N TRP A 73 -17.61 -8.70 -8.59
CA TRP A 73 -16.23 -8.22 -8.49
C TRP A 73 -15.79 -7.93 -7.04
N GLU A 74 -16.69 -7.40 -6.19
CA GLU A 74 -16.40 -7.19 -4.77
C GLU A 74 -16.24 -8.52 -4.05
N ASP A 75 -17.16 -9.46 -4.32
CA ASP A 75 -17.10 -10.81 -3.76
C ASP A 75 -15.75 -11.47 -4.07
N ARG A 76 -15.31 -11.54 -5.33
CA ARG A 76 -14.11 -12.31 -5.70
C ARG A 76 -12.79 -11.73 -5.20
N ASN A 77 -12.67 -10.41 -5.10
CA ASN A 77 -11.42 -9.76 -4.70
C ASN A 77 -11.26 -9.66 -3.18
N ALA A 78 -12.36 -9.66 -2.41
CA ALA A 78 -12.32 -9.70 -0.95
C ALA A 78 -11.62 -10.95 -0.40
N TRP A 79 -11.76 -12.09 -1.09
CA TRP A 79 -11.21 -13.37 -0.64
C TRP A 79 -9.74 -13.61 -1.03
N ILE A 80 -9.13 -12.76 -1.86
CA ILE A 80 -7.73 -12.96 -2.29
C ILE A 80 -6.75 -12.74 -1.12
N TRP A 81 -7.16 -11.97 -0.10
CA TRP A 81 -6.33 -11.60 1.04
C TRP A 81 -6.81 -12.17 2.38
N GLY A 82 -7.90 -12.93 2.41
CA GLY A 82 -8.46 -13.55 3.62
C GLY A 82 -8.27 -15.06 3.68
N VAL A 83 -7.97 -15.59 4.87
CA VAL A 83 -8.17 -17.01 5.17
C VAL A 83 -9.63 -17.18 5.61
N ILE A 84 -10.39 -17.97 4.88
CA ILE A 84 -11.75 -18.36 5.25
C ILE A 84 -11.63 -19.45 6.33
N PRO A 85 -12.27 -19.35 7.51
CA PRO A 85 -12.47 -20.50 8.37
C PRO A 85 -13.47 -21.50 7.77
#